data_AF-A0AA42HYK3-F1
#
_entry.id   AF-A0AA42HYK3-F1
#
_cell.length_a   1.000
_cell.length_b   1.000
_cell.length_c   1.000
_cell.angle_alpha   90.00
_cell.angle_beta   90.00
_cell.angle_gamma   90.00
#
_symmetry.space_group_name_H-M   'P 1'
#
loop_
_entity.id
_entity.type
_entity.pdbx_description
1 polymer ?
#
loop_
_entity_poly.entity_id
_entity_poly.type
_entity_poly.pdbx_seq_one_letter_code
_entity_poly.pdbx_strand_id
1 'polypeptide(L)'
;MFKVKLAAVALAAVLADRMTDQEAGRFLREATGTQWSLLTCMQYLSGKEARAAIAALPEDWAEDGMTKQALEQASKVAAFAVANAHPKGVPLCASDLAKQYKGQETI
;
A
#
# COMPACT_ATOMS: atom_id res chain seq x y z
N MET A 1 9.54 2.08 10.29
CA MET A 1 9.91 1.49 8.99
C MET A 1 9.42 0.05 8.83
N PHE A 2 9.77 -0.86 9.74
CA PHE A 2 9.37 -2.28 9.70
C PHE A 2 7.88 -2.55 9.36
N LYS A 3 6.93 -1.89 10.05
CA LYS A 3 5.49 -2.06 9.81
C LYS A 3 5.04 -1.63 8.41
N VAL A 4 5.66 -0.59 7.84
CA VAL A 4 5.34 -0.11 6.48
C VAL A 4 5.75 -1.15 5.45
N LYS A 5 6.95 -1.73 5.60
CA LYS A 5 7.45 -2.79 4.72
C LYS A 5 6.54 -4.03 4.79
N LEU A 6 6.21 -4.50 5.99
CA LEU A 6 5.33 -5.66 6.17
C LEU A 6 3.94 -5.43 5.57
N ALA A 7 3.36 -4.25 5.81
CA ALA A 7 2.07 -3.89 5.24
C ALA A 7 2.12 -3.87 3.71
N ALA A 8 3.17 -3.29 3.13
CA ALA A 8 3.36 -3.26 1.68
C ALA A 8 3.52 -4.68 1.09
N VAL A 9 4.28 -5.56 1.76
CA VAL A 9 4.43 -6.97 1.35
C VAL A 9 3.10 -7.70 1.39
N ALA A 10 2.35 -7.57 2.49
CA ALA A 10 1.04 -8.21 2.62
C ALA A 10 0.07 -7.74 1.54
N LEU A 11 -0.01 -6.43 1.29
CA LEU A 11 -0.86 -5.86 0.25
C LEU A 11 -0.44 -6.32 -1.15
N ALA A 12 0.85 -6.29 -1.47
CA ALA A 12 1.36 -6.72 -2.76
C ALA A 12 1.12 -8.22 -3.01
N ALA A 13 1.29 -9.06 -1.99
CA ALA A 13 1.03 -10.49 -2.10
C ALA A 13 -0.45 -10.81 -2.35
N VAL A 14 -1.36 -10.07 -1.70
CA VAL A 14 -2.81 -10.22 -1.96
C VAL A 14 -3.16 -9.76 -3.37
N LEU A 15 -2.67 -8.60 -3.81
CA LEU A 15 -2.95 -8.08 -5.15
C LEU A 15 -2.38 -8.98 -6.27
N ALA A 16 -1.31 -9.71 -5.97
CA ALA A 16 -0.69 -10.67 -6.89
C ALA A 16 -1.29 -12.09 -6.79
N ASP A 17 -2.38 -12.27 -6.04
CA ASP A 17 -3.03 -13.57 -5.79
C ASP A 17 -2.09 -14.64 -5.19
N ARG A 18 -1.07 -14.18 -4.45
CA ARG A 18 -0.10 -15.04 -3.75
C ARG A 18 -0.45 -15.26 -2.28
N MET A 19 -1.38 -14.47 -1.76
CA MET A 19 -1.95 -14.59 -0.42
C MET A 19 -3.43 -14.26 -0.46
N THR A 20 -4.25 -14.99 0.27
CA THR A 20 -5.62 -14.58 0.58
C THR A 20 -5.61 -13.50 1.68
N ASP A 21 -6.72 -12.76 1.82
CA ASP A 21 -6.91 -11.77 2.89
C ASP A 21 -6.68 -12.36 4.30
N GLN A 22 -7.10 -13.62 4.51
CA GLN A 22 -6.94 -14.32 5.77
C GLN A 22 -5.47 -14.65 6.05
N GLU A 23 -4.73 -15.08 5.03
CA GLU A 23 -3.30 -15.37 5.10
C GLU A 23 -2.49 -14.10 5.33
N ALA A 24 -2.84 -13.00 4.65
CA ALA A 24 -2.23 -11.69 4.89
C ALA A 24 -2.47 -11.22 6.34
N GLY A 25 -3.70 -11.40 6.85
CA GLY A 25 -3.99 -11.11 8.26
C GLY A 25 -3.18 -11.98 9.23
N ARG A 26 -3.01 -13.27 8.94
CA ARG A 26 -2.17 -14.17 9.75
C ARG A 26 -0.70 -13.74 9.72
N PHE A 27 -0.16 -13.51 8.53
CA PHE A 27 1.21 -13.03 8.32
C PHE A 27 1.49 -11.73 9.11
N LEU A 28 0.59 -10.75 9.02
CA LEU A 28 0.75 -9.49 9.74
C LEU A 28 0.71 -9.70 11.25
N ARG A 29 -0.22 -10.55 11.75
CA ARG A 29 -0.29 -10.88 13.18
C ARG A 29 0.98 -11.52 13.72
N GLU A 30 1.52 -12.48 12.99
CA GLU A 30 2.75 -13.18 13.36
C GLU A 30 3.95 -12.23 13.35
N ALA A 31 4.02 -11.33 12.37
CA ALA A 31 5.15 -10.42 12.19
C ALA A 31 5.13 -9.20 13.13
N THR A 32 3.96 -8.69 13.51
CA THR A 32 3.84 -7.46 14.32
C THR A 32 3.35 -7.70 15.76
N GLY A 33 2.84 -8.89 16.07
CA GLY A 33 2.18 -9.19 17.34
C GLY A 33 0.84 -8.48 17.54
N THR A 34 0.33 -7.77 16.52
CA THR A 34 -0.92 -7.00 16.58
C THR A 34 -1.97 -7.63 15.69
N GLN A 35 -3.26 -7.61 16.08
CA GLN A 35 -4.39 -8.13 15.30
C GLN A 35 -4.69 -7.32 14.03
N TRP A 36 -3.74 -7.24 13.10
CA TRP A 36 -3.93 -6.58 11.81
C TRP A 36 -4.68 -7.51 10.84
N SER A 37 -5.71 -6.95 10.20
CA SER A 37 -6.36 -7.47 9.01
C SER A 37 -5.85 -6.75 7.76
N LEU A 38 -6.17 -7.27 6.57
CA LEU A 38 -5.85 -6.60 5.30
C LEU A 38 -6.47 -5.18 5.24
N LEU A 39 -7.69 -5.00 5.76
CA LEU A 39 -8.32 -3.68 5.85
C LEU A 39 -7.49 -2.71 6.69
N THR A 40 -7.07 -3.13 7.89
CA THR A 40 -6.24 -2.26 8.76
C THR A 40 -4.86 -1.99 8.16
N CYS A 41 -4.33 -2.92 7.37
CA CYS A 41 -3.10 -2.75 6.60
C CYS A 41 -3.26 -1.64 5.55
N MET A 42 -4.34 -1.67 4.76
CA MET A 42 -4.65 -0.62 3.80
C MET A 42 -4.90 0.73 4.48
N GLN A 43 -5.64 0.76 5.60
CA GLN A 43 -5.84 1.97 6.39
C GLN A 43 -4.51 2.55 6.88
N TYR A 44 -3.63 1.71 7.42
CA TYR A 44 -2.30 2.13 7.87
C TYR A 44 -1.46 2.71 6.73
N LEU A 45 -1.37 2.01 5.59
CA LEU A 45 -0.60 2.45 4.42
C LEU A 45 -1.16 3.74 3.78
N SER A 46 -2.47 3.95 3.86
CA SER A 46 -3.13 5.21 3.43
C SER A 46 -2.90 6.37 4.40
N GLY A 47 -2.45 6.08 5.63
CA GLY A 47 -2.28 7.04 6.71
C GLY A 47 -1.14 8.03 6.46
N LYS A 48 -1.19 9.16 7.19
CA LYS A 48 -0.14 10.19 7.14
C LYS A 48 1.22 9.67 7.66
N GLU A 49 1.20 8.79 8.66
CA GLU A 49 2.43 8.28 9.29
C GLU A 49 3.21 7.36 8.36
N ALA A 50 2.52 6.44 7.67
CA ALA A 50 3.15 5.57 6.68
C ALA A 50 3.73 6.39 5.52
N ARG A 51 2.97 7.37 5.00
CA ARG A 51 3.45 8.26 3.93
C ARG A 51 4.66 9.09 4.33
N ALA A 52 4.66 9.68 5.53
CA ALA A 52 5.80 10.43 6.05
C ALA A 52 7.04 9.52 6.21
N ALA A 53 6.86 8.30 6.69
CA ALA A 53 7.94 7.33 6.84
C ALA A 53 8.55 6.92 5.48
N ILE A 54 7.74 6.77 4.43
CA ILE A 54 8.20 6.48 3.07
C ILE A 54 8.92 7.69 2.47
N ALA A 55 8.36 8.89 2.63
CA ALA A 55 8.93 10.13 2.08
C ALA A 55 10.30 10.46 2.69
N ALA A 56 10.55 10.07 3.93
CA ALA A 56 11.83 10.26 4.62
C ALA A 56 12.96 9.35 4.09
N LEU A 57 12.67 8.39 3.21
CA LEU A 57 13.68 7.49 2.67
C LEU A 57 14.49 8.16 1.54
N PRO A 58 15.80 7.84 1.44
CA PRO A 58 16.59 8.15 0.26
C PRO A 58 15.94 7.61 -1.03
N GLU A 59 16.13 8.29 -2.16
CA GLU A 59 15.56 7.87 -3.45
C GLU A 59 16.06 6.49 -3.90
N ASP A 60 17.30 6.16 -3.59
CA ASP A 60 17.96 4.88 -3.89
C ASP A 60 17.73 3.81 -2.81
N TRP A 61 16.86 4.06 -1.83
CA TRP A 61 16.61 3.12 -0.75
C TRP A 61 16.03 1.80 -1.27
N ALA A 62 16.67 0.70 -0.85
CA ALA A 62 16.20 -0.66 -1.05
C ALA A 62 16.58 -1.55 0.15
N GLU A 63 15.68 -2.46 0.52
CA GLU A 63 15.87 -3.41 1.63
C GLU A 63 15.05 -4.68 1.35
N ASP A 64 15.65 -5.87 1.47
CA ASP A 64 14.99 -7.17 1.27
C ASP A 64 14.18 -7.29 -0.04
N GLY A 65 14.71 -6.71 -1.12
CA GLY A 65 14.02 -6.68 -2.43
C GLY A 65 12.85 -5.69 -2.52
N MET A 66 12.61 -4.89 -1.48
CA MET A 66 11.66 -3.78 -1.49
C MET A 66 12.39 -2.47 -1.82
N THR A 67 11.83 -1.67 -2.71
CA THR A 67 12.35 -0.34 -3.05
C THR A 67 11.45 0.76 -2.49
N LYS A 68 11.97 1.99 -2.36
CA LYS A 68 11.14 3.16 -2.00
C LYS A 68 9.94 3.29 -2.94
N GLN A 69 10.17 3.16 -4.24
CA GLN A 69 9.12 3.24 -5.26
C GLN A 69 8.02 2.19 -5.03
N ALA A 70 8.37 0.95 -4.67
CA ALA A 70 7.39 -0.08 -4.37
C ALA A 70 6.54 0.26 -3.12
N LEU A 71 7.15 0.84 -2.08
CA LEU A 71 6.40 1.31 -0.90
C LEU A 71 5.45 2.47 -1.23
N GLU A 72 5.89 3.42 -2.05
CA GLU A 72 5.04 4.51 -2.53
C GLU A 72 3.85 4.00 -3.33
N GLN A 73 4.07 3.02 -4.21
CA GLN A 73 3.00 2.38 -4.97
C GLN A 73 2.00 1.68 -4.06
N ALA A 74 2.46 0.91 -3.08
CA ALA A 74 1.59 0.27 -2.10
C ALA A 74 0.76 1.29 -1.31
N SER A 75 1.36 2.41 -0.89
CA SER A 75 0.65 3.49 -0.20
C SER A 75 -0.42 4.16 -1.07
N LYS A 76 -0.12 4.41 -2.36
CA LYS A 76 -1.08 4.96 -3.33
C LYS A 76 -2.26 4.02 -3.56
N VAL A 77 -1.99 2.73 -3.77
CA VAL A 77 -3.04 1.71 -3.96
C VAL A 77 -3.93 1.61 -2.71
N ALA A 78 -3.33 1.59 -1.53
CA ALA A 78 -4.07 1.57 -0.27
C ALA A 78 -4.94 2.83 -0.09
N ALA A 79 -4.41 4.01 -0.38
CA ALA A 79 -5.17 5.26 -0.31
C ALA A 79 -6.33 5.28 -1.30
N PHE A 80 -6.12 4.78 -2.52
CA PHE A 80 -7.18 4.62 -3.52
C PHE A 80 -8.28 3.66 -3.04
N ALA A 81 -7.90 2.46 -2.59
CA ALA A 81 -8.85 1.46 -2.11
C ALA A 81 -9.68 2.01 -0.93
N VAL A 82 -9.05 2.69 0.03
CA VAL A 82 -9.72 3.30 1.19
C VAL A 82 -10.65 4.44 0.77
N ALA A 83 -10.23 5.31 -0.15
CA ALA A 83 -11.06 6.41 -0.65
C ALA A 83 -12.30 5.90 -1.42
N ASN A 84 -12.16 4.81 -2.17
CA ASN A 84 -13.23 4.24 -2.99
C ASN A 84 -14.18 3.32 -2.21
N ALA A 85 -13.80 2.87 -1.02
CA ALA A 85 -14.64 2.04 -0.16
C ALA A 85 -15.70 2.84 0.64
N HIS A 86 -15.82 4.16 0.43
CA HIS A 86 -16.75 5.01 1.20
C HIS A 86 -18.24 4.72 0.89
N PRO A 87 -19.13 4.63 1.89
CA PRO A 87 -20.55 4.30 1.74
C PRO A 87 -21.41 5.32 0.95
N LYS A 88 -20.80 6.37 0.37
CA LYS A 88 -21.46 7.34 -0.54
C LYS A 88 -21.05 7.15 -2.01
N GLY A 89 -20.27 6.11 -2.31
CA GLY A 89 -20.22 5.51 -3.64
C GLY A 89 -19.73 6.42 -4.77
N VAL A 90 -18.66 7.20 -4.56
CA VAL A 90 -17.94 7.76 -5.72
C VAL A 90 -16.48 7.34 -5.72
N PRO A 91 -16.19 6.17 -6.31
CA PRO A 91 -14.84 5.79 -6.65
C PRO A 91 -14.27 6.69 -7.75
N LEU A 92 -12.99 7.09 -7.64
CA LEU A 92 -12.25 7.66 -8.77
C LEU A 92 -12.14 6.60 -9.87
N CYS A 93 -12.58 6.91 -11.09
CA CYS A 93 -12.59 5.92 -12.15
C CYS A 93 -11.15 5.58 -12.58
N ALA A 94 -10.91 4.31 -12.91
CA ALA A 94 -9.59 3.82 -13.34
C ALA A 94 -8.99 4.62 -14.53
N SER A 95 -9.84 5.28 -15.34
CA SER A 95 -9.38 6.12 -16.45
C SER A 95 -8.76 7.45 -16.00
N ASP A 96 -9.17 8.01 -14.86
CA ASP A 96 -8.57 9.22 -14.30
C ASP A 96 -7.23 8.93 -13.62
N LEU A 97 -7.10 7.72 -13.06
CA LEU A 97 -5.83 7.20 -12.55
C LEU A 97 -4.82 6.96 -13.69
N ALA A 98 -5.26 6.33 -14.79
CA ALA A 98 -4.41 6.12 -15.97
C ALA A 98 -3.93 7.44 -16.61
N LYS A 99 -4.75 8.50 -16.57
CA LYS A 99 -4.35 9.85 -17.03
C LYS A 99 -3.28 10.47 -16.14
N GLN A 100 -3.34 10.30 -14.82
CA GLN A 100 -2.32 10.82 -13.90
C GLN A 100 -0.98 10.09 -14.01
N TYR A 101 -1.00 8.78 -14.27
CA TYR A 101 0.23 8.01 -14.51
C TYR A 101 0.84 8.27 -15.89
N LYS A 102 0.03 8.39 -16.96
CA LYS A 102 0.51 8.78 -18.29
C LYS A 102 1.08 10.20 -18.34
N GLY A 103 0.64 11.09 -17.45
CA GLY A 103 1.17 12.45 -17.34
C GLY A 103 2.60 12.56 -16.80
N GLN A 104 3.20 11.46 -16.32
CA GLN A 104 4.59 11.43 -15.83
C GLN A 104 5.58 10.81 -16.82
N GLU A 105 5.15 10.45 -18.04
CA GLU A 105 6.00 9.84 -19.08
C GLU A 105 6.19 10.70 -20.35
N THR A 106 5.94 12.02 -20.33
CA THR A 106 6.36 12.84 -21.49
C THR A 106 6.79 14.26 -21.16
N ILE A 107 7.96 14.59 -21.72
CA ILE A 107 8.53 15.90 -22.07
C ILE A 107 7.53 16.72 -22.88
#